data_AF-A0A966B3L1-F1
#
_entry.id   AF-A0A966B3L1-F1
#
_cell.length_a   1.000
_cell.length_b   1.000
_cell.length_c   1.000
_cell.angle_alpha   90.00
_cell.angle_beta   90.00
_cell.angle_gamma   90.00
#
_symmetry.space_group_name_H-M   'P 1'
#
loop_
_entity.id
_entity.type
_entity.pdbx_description
1 polymer ?
#
loop_
_entity_poly.entity_id
_entity_poly.type
_entity_poly.pdbx_seq_one_letter_code
_entity_poly.pdbx_strand_id
1 'polypeptide(L)'
;MKPKTKKYLFRSITLIIVTVVGYVLFYRWDIAKNRGYKFGYYGVFNRIAHSLESIPDVSSVTTTSMNVDISLEEFGLDVILKDERTIKLFFQERDPIRSLSGQKLRTALEGLLKTQEINSNSEQKDSPPTNNK
;
A
#
# COMPACT_ATOMS: atom_id res chain seq x y z
N MET A 1 -26.80 31.22 -38.99
CA MET A 1 -26.89 30.37 -37.77
C MET A 1 -26.73 31.28 -36.54
N LYS A 2 -27.78 31.40 -35.71
CA LYS A 2 -28.01 32.52 -34.76
C LYS A 2 -26.95 32.59 -33.63
N PRO A 3 -26.43 33.77 -33.24
CA PRO A 3 -25.37 33.92 -32.23
C PRO A 3 -25.74 33.40 -30.84
N LYS A 4 -27.04 33.22 -30.57
CA LYS A 4 -27.56 32.64 -29.32
C LYS A 4 -27.13 31.18 -29.14
N THR A 5 -27.16 30.35 -30.20
CA THR A 5 -26.77 28.93 -30.08
C THR A 5 -25.26 28.74 -29.82
N LYS A 6 -24.41 29.63 -30.33
CA LYS A 6 -22.97 29.64 -30.01
C LYS A 6 -22.68 29.96 -28.54
N LYS A 7 -23.45 30.87 -27.92
CA LYS A 7 -23.31 31.19 -26.48
C LYS A 7 -23.73 30.03 -25.58
N TYR A 8 -24.80 29.32 -25.92
CA TYR A 8 -25.21 28.13 -25.16
C TYR A 8 -24.21 26.98 -25.31
N LEU A 9 -23.71 26.75 -26.54
CA LEU A 9 -22.67 25.73 -26.78
C LEU A 9 -21.40 26.01 -25.97
N PHE A 10 -20.93 27.26 -25.94
CA PHE A 10 -19.75 27.64 -25.16
C PHE A 10 -19.97 27.43 -23.66
N ARG A 11 -21.14 27.82 -23.13
CA ARG A 11 -21.50 27.57 -21.72
C ARG A 11 -21.55 26.09 -21.38
N SER A 12 -22.11 25.25 -22.25
CA SER A 12 -22.14 23.80 -22.05
C SER A 12 -20.73 23.20 -22.02
N ILE A 13 -19.85 23.62 -22.93
CA ILE A 13 -18.46 23.18 -22.97
C ILE A 13 -17.73 23.62 -21.69
N THR A 14 -17.90 24.88 -21.27
CA THR A 14 -17.31 25.38 -20.01
C THR A 14 -17.80 24.58 -18.80
N LEU A 15 -19.10 24.26 -18.73
CA LEU A 15 -19.66 23.47 -17.64
C LEU A 15 -19.05 22.06 -17.58
N ILE A 16 -18.92 21.40 -18.74
CA ILE A 16 -18.29 20.09 -18.83
C ILE A 16 -16.83 20.17 -18.34
N ILE A 17 -16.06 21.15 -18.82
CA ILE A 17 -14.66 21.33 -18.41
C ILE A 17 -14.56 21.55 -16.90
N VAL A 18 -15.36 22.46 -16.33
CA VAL A 18 -15.37 22.74 -14.88
C VAL A 18 -15.74 21.49 -14.09
N THR A 19 -16.69 20.68 -14.58
CA THR A 19 -17.12 19.45 -13.92
C THR A 19 -16.00 18.41 -13.92
N VAL A 20 -15.34 18.21 -15.06
CA VAL A 20 -14.21 17.28 -15.19
C VAL A 20 -13.03 17.72 -14.32
N VAL A 21 -12.66 19.00 -14.36
CA VAL A 21 -11.58 19.55 -13.53
C VAL A 21 -11.92 19.44 -12.04
N GLY A 22 -13.14 19.79 -11.64
CA GLY A 22 -13.62 19.64 -10.27
C GLY A 22 -13.56 18.20 -9.79
N TYR A 23 -13.99 17.25 -10.63
CA TYR A 23 -13.91 15.82 -10.33
C TYR A 23 -12.46 15.36 -10.16
N VAL A 24 -11.54 15.77 -11.04
CA VAL A 24 -10.11 15.40 -10.94
C VAL A 24 -9.49 15.95 -9.67
N LEU A 25 -9.75 17.23 -9.33
CA LEU A 25 -9.22 17.83 -8.10
C LEU A 25 -9.78 17.17 -6.85
N PHE A 26 -11.09 16.87 -6.85
CA PHE A 26 -11.72 16.13 -5.76
C PHE A 26 -11.14 14.73 -5.59
N TYR A 27 -10.98 13.99 -6.69
CA TYR A 27 -10.38 12.66 -6.71
C TYR A 27 -8.94 12.68 -6.18
N ARG A 28 -8.12 13.67 -6.59
CA ARG A 28 -6.76 13.85 -6.06
C ARG A 28 -6.75 14.18 -4.57
N TRP A 29 -7.66 15.03 -4.10
CA TRP A 29 -7.78 15.35 -2.68
C TRP A 29 -8.23 14.15 -1.85
N ASP A 30 -9.14 13.33 -2.39
CA ASP A 30 -9.60 12.12 -1.73
C ASP A 30 -8.50 11.05 -1.66
N ILE A 31 -7.73 10.88 -2.74
CA ILE A 31 -6.53 10.03 -2.77
C ILE A 31 -5.44 10.54 -1.82
N ALA A 32 -5.38 11.82 -1.49
CA ALA A 32 -4.42 12.29 -0.48
C ALA A 32 -4.74 11.73 0.92
N LYS A 33 -5.93 11.16 1.14
CA LYS A 33 -6.37 10.60 2.41
C LYS A 33 -6.49 9.09 2.32
N ASN A 34 -5.60 8.34 2.97
CA ASN A 34 -5.78 6.90 3.12
C ASN A 34 -6.95 6.61 4.09
N ARG A 35 -8.10 6.24 3.55
CA ARG A 35 -9.32 5.90 4.31
C ARG A 35 -9.41 4.42 4.71
N GLY A 36 -8.39 3.60 4.42
CA GLY A 36 -8.37 2.18 4.75
C GLY A 36 -9.14 1.27 3.78
N TYR A 37 -9.60 1.77 2.62
CA TYR A 37 -10.30 0.94 1.65
C TYR A 37 -9.38 -0.08 0.97
N LYS A 38 -9.88 -1.30 0.73
CA LYS A 38 -9.17 -2.39 0.00
C LYS A 38 -9.18 -2.21 -1.53
N PHE A 39 -9.70 -1.09 -2.02
CA PHE A 39 -9.82 -0.72 -3.44
C PHE A 39 -9.38 0.74 -3.64
N GLY A 40 -9.16 1.17 -4.89
CA GLY A 40 -8.64 2.50 -5.22
C GLY A 40 -7.13 2.61 -5.04
N TYR A 41 -6.62 3.83 -4.93
CA TYR A 41 -5.18 4.14 -4.92
C TYR A 41 -4.41 3.36 -3.83
N TYR A 42 -4.87 3.40 -2.56
CA TYR A 42 -4.28 2.61 -1.47
C TYR A 42 -4.80 1.17 -1.38
N GLY A 43 -5.57 0.69 -2.36
CA GLY A 43 -6.32 -0.56 -2.23
C GLY A 43 -5.44 -1.78 -1.99
N VAL A 44 -4.32 -1.88 -2.73
CA VAL A 44 -3.35 -2.97 -2.59
C VAL A 44 -2.64 -2.89 -1.23
N PHE A 45 -2.16 -1.70 -0.87
CA PHE A 45 -1.51 -1.42 0.41
C PHE A 45 -2.41 -1.84 1.58
N ASN A 46 -3.64 -1.32 1.64
CA ASN A 46 -4.59 -1.60 2.72
C ASN A 46 -5.02 -3.07 2.72
N ARG A 47 -5.13 -3.72 1.55
CA ARG A 47 -5.44 -5.15 1.48
C ARG A 47 -4.34 -5.98 2.12
N ILE A 48 -3.08 -5.67 1.85
CA ILE A 48 -1.94 -6.38 2.43
C ILE A 48 -1.82 -6.08 3.92
N ALA A 49 -1.88 -4.81 4.32
CA ALA A 49 -1.83 -4.41 5.73
C ALA A 49 -2.92 -5.10 6.57
N HIS A 50 -4.19 -5.02 6.15
CA HIS A 50 -5.29 -5.71 6.84
C HIS A 50 -5.14 -7.23 6.86
N SER A 51 -4.52 -7.83 5.83
CA SER A 51 -4.30 -9.28 5.81
C SER A 51 -3.21 -9.68 6.78
N LEU A 52 -2.14 -8.88 6.91
CA LEU A 52 -1.09 -9.06 7.92
C LEU A 52 -1.66 -8.90 9.33
N GLU A 53 -2.45 -7.86 9.59
CA GLU A 53 -3.11 -7.64 10.90
C GLU A 53 -4.07 -8.78 11.28
N SER A 54 -4.60 -9.52 10.31
CA SER A 54 -5.48 -10.67 10.58
C SER A 54 -4.73 -11.95 10.96
N ILE A 55 -3.40 -11.96 10.89
CA ILE A 55 -2.56 -13.10 11.29
C ILE A 55 -2.45 -13.10 12.82
N PRO A 56 -2.76 -14.23 13.50
CA PRO A 56 -2.80 -14.28 14.97
C PRO A 56 -1.51 -13.88 15.68
N ASP A 57 -0.35 -14.05 15.04
CA ASP A 57 0.96 -13.77 15.64
C ASP A 57 1.39 -12.31 15.45
N VAL A 58 0.66 -11.55 14.63
CA VAL A 58 0.89 -10.13 14.38
C VAL A 58 0.17 -9.31 15.44
N SER A 59 0.91 -8.39 16.07
CA SER A 59 0.40 -7.43 17.06
C SER A 59 -0.05 -6.15 16.38
N SER A 60 0.77 -5.59 15.49
CA SER A 60 0.42 -4.40 14.70
C SER A 60 1.24 -4.32 13.41
N VAL A 61 0.75 -3.51 12.47
CA VAL A 61 1.42 -3.25 11.19
C VAL A 61 1.57 -1.74 11.03
N THR A 62 2.79 -1.28 10.79
CA THR A 62 3.09 0.14 10.56
C THR A 62 3.73 0.35 9.20
N THR A 63 3.57 1.54 8.63
CA THR A 63 4.18 1.88 7.33
C THR A 63 5.64 2.30 7.53
N THR A 64 6.56 1.60 6.88
CA THR A 64 8.00 1.92 6.94
C THR A 64 8.40 2.91 5.85
N SER A 65 7.93 2.64 4.64
CA SER A 65 8.24 3.42 3.44
C SER A 65 7.09 3.36 2.47
N MET A 66 6.85 4.45 1.75
CA MET A 66 5.78 4.53 0.78
C MET A 66 6.24 5.41 -0.37
N ASN A 67 6.38 4.85 -1.57
CA ASN A 67 6.64 5.65 -2.75
C ASN A 67 5.31 6.18 -3.30
N VAL A 68 5.07 7.49 -3.14
CA VAL A 68 3.77 8.15 -3.40
C VAL A 68 3.62 8.54 -4.87
N ASP A 69 3.98 7.64 -5.78
CA ASP A 69 3.71 7.80 -7.23
C ASP A 69 2.30 7.30 -7.59
N ILE A 70 1.86 7.49 -8.84
CA ILE A 70 0.47 7.36 -9.33
C ILE A 70 -0.18 5.97 -9.04
N SER A 71 0.59 4.95 -8.66
CA SER A 71 0.08 3.60 -8.36
C SER A 71 0.60 2.96 -7.06
N LEU A 72 1.28 3.68 -6.15
CA LEU A 72 1.99 3.06 -5.01
C LEU A 72 2.86 1.89 -5.50
N GLU A 73 3.78 2.20 -6.42
CA GLU A 73 4.61 1.20 -7.11
C GLU A 73 5.40 0.36 -6.13
N GLU A 74 5.83 0.95 -5.02
CA GLU A 74 6.60 0.26 -3.99
C GLU A 74 6.23 0.78 -2.60
N PHE A 75 6.13 -0.15 -1.64
CA PHE A 75 5.88 0.20 -0.24
C PHE A 75 6.45 -0.83 0.72
N GLY A 76 6.83 -0.37 1.90
CA GLY A 76 7.34 -1.17 3.01
C GLY A 76 6.40 -1.13 4.20
N LEU A 77 6.27 -2.26 4.88
CA LEU A 77 5.50 -2.45 6.10
C LEU A 77 6.39 -3.07 7.18
N ASP A 78 6.37 -2.47 8.36
CA ASP A 78 6.94 -3.04 9.58
C ASP A 78 5.83 -3.84 10.25
N VAL A 79 6.06 -5.14 10.39
CA VAL A 79 5.14 -6.08 11.03
C VAL A 79 5.66 -6.35 12.43
N ILE A 80 4.97 -5.84 13.44
CA ILE A 80 5.30 -6.04 14.84
C ILE A 80 4.57 -7.30 15.30
N LEU A 81 5.32 -8.32 15.69
CA LEU A 81 4.80 -9.56 16.23
C LEU A 81 4.46 -9.43 17.71
N LYS A 82 3.70 -10.39 18.25
CA LYS A 82 3.31 -10.43 19.67
C LYS A 82 4.48 -10.58 20.64
N ASP A 83 5.61 -11.09 20.17
CA ASP A 83 6.86 -11.19 20.93
C ASP A 83 7.75 -9.94 20.76
N GLU A 84 7.16 -8.83 20.30
CA GLU A 84 7.79 -7.52 20.09
C GLU A 84 8.87 -7.50 18.99
N ARG A 85 9.09 -8.61 18.28
CA ARG A 85 9.97 -8.63 17.11
C ARG A 85 9.33 -7.87 15.94
N THR A 86 10.14 -7.13 15.21
CA THR A 86 9.69 -6.38 14.03
C THR A 86 10.28 -7.01 12.77
N ILE A 87 9.40 -7.44 11.86
CA ILE A 87 9.78 -7.95 10.53
C ILE A 87 9.48 -6.87 9.49
N LYS A 88 10.50 -6.48 8.73
CA LYS A 88 10.35 -5.50 7.64
C LYS A 88 10.02 -6.21 6.35
N LEU A 89 8.85 -5.92 5.78
CA LEU A 89 8.42 -6.44 4.49
C LEU A 89 8.46 -5.31 3.47
N PHE A 90 9.01 -5.58 2.28
CA PHE A 90 9.01 -4.66 1.16
C PHE A 90 8.30 -5.29 -0.02
N PHE A 91 7.43 -4.52 -0.68
CA PHE A 91 6.62 -4.97 -1.80
C PHE A 91 6.91 -4.12 -3.03
N GLN A 92 7.41 -4.75 -4.09
CA GLN A 92 7.67 -4.15 -5.40
C GLN A 92 6.44 -4.24 -6.30
N GLU A 93 6.41 -3.46 -7.38
CA GLU A 93 5.28 -3.41 -8.32
C GLU A 93 4.91 -4.79 -8.87
N ARG A 94 5.93 -5.58 -9.22
CA ARG A 94 5.79 -6.87 -9.91
C ARG A 94 5.65 -8.06 -8.98
N ASP A 95 5.56 -7.83 -7.66
CA ASP A 95 5.46 -8.94 -6.73
C ASP A 95 4.12 -9.67 -6.91
N PRO A 96 4.16 -11.00 -7.14
CA PRO A 96 2.94 -11.77 -7.42
C PRO A 96 1.94 -11.70 -6.27
N ILE A 97 2.43 -11.50 -5.03
CA ILE A 97 1.59 -11.38 -3.83
C ILE A 97 0.61 -10.20 -3.90
N ARG A 98 0.94 -9.14 -4.65
CA ARG A 98 0.06 -7.97 -4.82
C ARG A 98 -1.22 -8.30 -5.58
N SER A 99 -1.18 -9.31 -6.44
CA SER A 99 -2.35 -9.80 -7.18
C SER A 99 -3.26 -10.70 -6.34
N LEU A 100 -2.78 -11.19 -5.18
CA LEU A 100 -3.52 -12.11 -4.33
C LEU A 100 -4.55 -11.38 -3.45
N SER A 101 -5.56 -12.13 -3.03
CA SER A 101 -6.57 -11.69 -2.08
C SER A 101 -7.09 -12.86 -1.23
N GLY A 102 -7.76 -12.53 -0.12
CA GLY A 102 -8.38 -13.52 0.77
C GLY A 102 -7.39 -14.53 1.33
N GLN A 103 -7.80 -15.80 1.38
CA GLN A 103 -7.00 -16.88 1.98
C GLN A 103 -5.66 -17.08 1.27
N LYS A 104 -5.59 -16.94 -0.06
CA LYS A 104 -4.34 -17.10 -0.82
C LYS A 104 -3.30 -16.05 -0.43
N LEU A 105 -3.74 -14.81 -0.26
CA LEU A 105 -2.87 -13.73 0.21
C LEU A 105 -2.38 -14.02 1.62
N ARG A 106 -3.28 -14.43 2.53
CA ARG A 106 -2.91 -14.74 3.91
C ARG A 106 -1.86 -15.86 3.98
N THR A 107 -2.06 -16.97 3.28
CA THR A 107 -1.10 -18.08 3.27
C THR A 107 0.26 -17.66 2.71
N ALA A 108 0.27 -16.83 1.65
CA ALA A 108 1.52 -16.29 1.11
C ALA A 108 2.25 -15.38 2.10
N LEU A 109 1.51 -14.52 2.82
CA LEU A 109 2.08 -13.63 3.84
C LEU A 109 2.61 -14.40 5.06
N GLU A 110 1.87 -15.41 5.55
CA GLU A 110 2.34 -16.31 6.62
C GLU A 110 3.63 -17.03 6.21
N GLY A 111 3.73 -17.45 4.94
CA GLY A 111 4.97 -18.02 4.40
C GLY A 111 6.13 -17.03 4.40
N LEU A 112 5.89 -15.79 3.94
CA LEU A 112 6.91 -14.74 3.92
C LEU A 112 7.42 -14.37 5.32
N LEU A 113 6.53 -14.27 6.31
CA LEU A 113 6.91 -13.99 7.70
C LEU A 113 7.84 -15.07 8.25
N LYS A 114 7.51 -16.35 8.01
CA LYS A 114 8.36 -17.48 8.43
C LYS A 114 9.73 -17.46 7.75
N THR A 115 9.78 -17.18 6.44
CA THR A 115 11.06 -17.11 5.71
C THR A 115 11.94 -15.96 6.22
N GLN A 116 11.36 -14.79 6.43
CA GLN A 116 12.08 -13.63 6.99
C GLN A 116 12.60 -13.91 8.41
N GLU A 117 11.78 -14.54 9.25
CA GLU A 117 12.16 -14.92 10.61
C GLU A 117 13.35 -15.89 10.64
N ILE A 118 13.36 -16.89 9.75
CA ILE A 118 14.48 -17.84 9.63
C ILE A 118 15.75 -17.12 9.22
N ASN A 119 15.67 -16.22 8.24
CA ASN A 119 16.83 -15.50 7.72
C ASN A 119 17.42 -14.53 8.77
N SER A 120 16.57 -13.81 9.52
CA SER A 120 17.03 -12.93 10.61
C SER A 120 17.72 -13.72 11.74
N ASN A 121 17.26 -14.93 12.04
CA ASN A 121 17.89 -15.79 13.05
C ASN A 121 19.22 -16.42 12.58
N SER A 122 19.43 -16.59 11.26
CA SER A 122 20.70 -17.11 10.72
C SER A 122 21.82 -16.07 10.73
N GLU A 123 21.54 -14.79 10.43
CA GLU A 123 22.57 -13.74 10.45
C GLU A 123 23.13 -13.47 11.85
N GLN A 124 22.34 -13.72 12.89
CA GLN A 124 22.75 -13.52 14.29
C GLN A 124 23.67 -14.63 14.84
N LYS A 125 23.78 -15.78 14.14
CA LYS A 125 24.67 -16.89 14.54
C LYS A 125 26.10 -16.77 14.03
N ASP A 126 26.35 -15.95 13.01
CA ASP A 126 27.67 -15.85 12.35
C ASP A 126 28.51 -14.66 12.80
N SER A 127 28.05 -13.90 13.81
CA SER A 127 28.86 -12.84 14.42
C SER A 127 29.93 -13.44 15.35
N PRO A 128 31.25 -13.22 15.09
CA PRO A 128 32.30 -13.74 15.96
C PRO A 128 32.19 -13.11 17.35
N PRO A 129 32.49 -13.86 18.44
CA PRO A 129 32.56 -13.26 19.77
C PRO A 129 33.65 -12.20 19.76
N THR A 130 33.26 -10.93 19.93
CA THR A 130 34.19 -9.83 20.24
C THR A 130 34.88 -10.17 21.56
N ASN A 131 36.11 -10.68 21.42
CA ASN A 131 37.03 -10.94 22.50
C ASN A 131 37.52 -9.60 23.05
N ASN A 132 36.81 -9.07 24.04
CA ASN A 132 37.29 -7.95 24.82
C ASN A 132 38.37 -8.47 25.78
N LYS A 133 39.62 -8.17 25.45
CA LYS A 133 40.77 -8.31 26.33
C LYS A 133 41.19 -6.94 26.87
#